data_AF-A0A8S4F164-F1
#
_entry.id   AF-A0A8S4F164-F1
#
_cell.length_a   1.000
_cell.length_b   1.000
_cell.length_c   1.000
_cell.angle_alpha   90.00
_cell.angle_beta   90.00
_cell.angle_gamma   90.00
#
_symmetry.space_group_name_H-M   'P 1'
#
loop_
_entity.id
_entity.type
_entity.pdbx_description
1 polymer ?
#
loop_
_entity_poly.entity_id
_entity_poly.type
_entity_poly.pdbx_seq_one_letter_code
_entity_poly.pdbx_strand_id
1 'polypeptide(L)'
;MLRMEDIIATQEQVVGGIDQLYTNFKKASSDRKTPEYIQKRLETLDQYWNEFHNNHINLLSCEDKSHNYFTSQQYEQVKNKYIKIRETIQSYRPGTPVIKPPSFVPSHRSSPSTSLITIK
;
A
#
# COMPACT_ATOMS: atom_id res chain seq x y z
N MET A 1 5.85 17.22 -28.61
CA MET A 1 6.79 16.16 -28.24
C MET A 1 7.10 16.35 -26.77
N LEU A 2 6.74 15.40 -25.90
CA LEU A 2 7.11 15.47 -24.48
C LEU A 2 8.64 15.38 -24.38
N ARG A 3 9.26 16.20 -23.52
CA ARG A 3 10.72 16.15 -23.36
C ARG A 3 11.07 14.94 -22.50
N MET A 4 12.26 14.39 -22.70
CA MET A 4 12.77 13.26 -21.93
C MET A 4 12.67 13.50 -20.41
N GLU A 5 13.00 14.71 -19.95
CA GLU A 5 12.87 15.12 -18.55
C GLU A 5 11.43 15.04 -18.02
N ASP A 6 10.43 15.38 -18.84
CA ASP A 6 9.02 15.30 -18.43
C ASP A 6 8.58 13.84 -18.24
N ILE A 7 9.08 12.94 -19.10
CA ILE A 7 8.78 11.51 -19.00
C ILE A 7 9.51 10.91 -17.78
N ILE A 8 10.75 11.32 -17.50
CA ILE A 8 11.49 10.92 -16.30
C ILE A 8 10.78 11.38 -15.03
N ALA A 9 10.35 12.64 -14.96
CA ALA A 9 9.59 13.14 -13.82
C ALA A 9 8.31 12.32 -13.59
N THR A 10 7.61 11.94 -14.67
CA THR A 10 6.46 11.03 -14.59
C THR A 10 6.87 9.65 -14.07
N GLN A 11 8.01 9.09 -14.50
CA GLN A 11 8.50 7.81 -13.97
C GLN A 11 8.71 7.86 -12.46
N GLU A 12 9.32 8.93 -11.95
CA GLU A 12 9.55 9.11 -10.51
C GLU A 12 8.23 9.19 -9.72
N GLN A 13 7.24 9.90 -10.26
CA GLN A 13 5.90 9.98 -9.67
C GLN A 13 5.21 8.61 -9.62
N VAL A 14 5.27 7.85 -10.71
CA VAL A 14 4.67 6.51 -10.79
C VAL A 14 5.35 5.55 -9.81
N VAL A 15 6.68 5.59 -9.70
CA VAL A 15 7.44 4.80 -8.72
C VAL A 15 7.03 5.16 -7.29
N GLY A 16 6.88 6.44 -6.98
CA GLY A 16 6.35 6.91 -5.70
C GLY A 16 4.94 6.36 -5.42
N GLY A 17 4.08 6.29 -6.43
CA GLY A 17 2.76 5.67 -6.36
C GLY A 17 2.81 4.18 -5.99
N ILE A 18 3.69 3.41 -6.63
CA ILE A 18 3.93 1.99 -6.31
C ILE A 18 4.37 1.81 -4.85
N ASP A 19 5.33 2.62 -4.40
CA ASP A 19 5.86 2.56 -3.03
C ASP A 19 4.81 2.95 -1.98
N GLN A 20 3.99 3.96 -2.27
CA GLN A 20 2.91 4.40 -1.40
C GLN A 20 1.79 3.35 -1.33
N LEU A 21 1.42 2.75 -2.46
CA LEU A 21 0.43 1.67 -2.52
C LEU A 21 0.86 0.50 -1.62
N TYR A 22 2.12 0.08 -1.74
CA TYR A 22 2.63 -1.03 -0.94
C TYR A 22 2.73 -0.68 0.55
N THR A 23 3.17 0.54 0.88
CA THR A 23 3.20 1.03 2.26
C THR A 23 1.81 1.05 2.89
N ASN A 24 0.81 1.52 2.14
CA ASN A 24 -0.58 1.54 2.58
C ASN A 24 -1.14 0.11 2.75
N PHE A 25 -0.81 -0.79 1.83
CA PHE A 25 -1.18 -2.20 1.95
C PHE A 25 -0.59 -2.84 3.22
N LYS A 26 0.70 -2.64 3.51
CA LYS A 26 1.33 -3.17 4.73
C LYS A 26 0.65 -2.66 6.00
N LYS A 27 0.31 -1.35 6.04
CA LYS A 27 -0.33 -0.70 7.19
C LYS A 27 -1.81 -1.03 7.37
N ALA A 28 -2.49 -1.53 6.34
CA ALA A 28 -3.90 -1.90 6.46
C ALA A 28 -4.08 -3.09 7.42
N SER A 29 -5.05 -2.98 8.33
CA SER A 29 -5.43 -4.06 9.25
C SER A 29 -5.95 -5.28 8.49
N SER A 30 -5.87 -6.45 9.13
CA SER A 30 -6.33 -7.72 8.53
C SER A 30 -7.80 -7.65 8.10
N ASP A 31 -8.66 -7.04 8.92
CA ASP A 31 -10.10 -6.91 8.64
C ASP A 31 -10.39 -6.08 7.37
N ARG A 32 -9.48 -5.16 7.02
CA ARG A 32 -9.61 -4.32 5.81
C ARG A 32 -9.09 -5.01 4.55
N LYS A 33 -8.28 -6.06 4.68
CA LYS A 33 -7.71 -6.80 3.55
C LYS A 33 -8.67 -7.89 3.07
N THR A 34 -9.88 -7.46 2.72
CA THR A 34 -10.88 -8.32 2.08
C THR A 34 -10.42 -8.69 0.67
N PRO A 35 -11.01 -9.73 0.04
CA PRO A 35 -10.72 -10.09 -1.34
C PRO A 35 -10.88 -8.91 -2.31
N GLU A 36 -11.93 -8.10 -2.15
CA GLU A 36 -12.20 -6.92 -2.99
C GLU A 36 -11.13 -5.84 -2.80
N TYR A 37 -10.68 -5.64 -1.57
CA TYR A 37 -9.57 -4.72 -1.28
C TYR A 37 -8.27 -5.18 -1.95
N ILE A 38 -7.95 -6.47 -1.84
CA ILE A 38 -6.76 -7.09 -2.46
C ILE A 38 -6.81 -6.91 -3.97
N GLN A 39 -7.95 -7.26 -4.58
CA GLN A 39 -8.17 -7.13 -6.02
C GLN A 39 -7.97 -5.68 -6.50
N LYS A 40 -8.58 -4.72 -5.81
CA LYS A 40 -8.41 -3.29 -6.13
C LYS A 40 -6.96 -2.82 -6.04
N ARG A 41 -6.19 -3.35 -5.08
CA ARG A 41 -4.76 -3.03 -4.94
C ARG A 41 -3.91 -3.63 -6.07
N LEU A 42 -4.22 -4.84 -6.51
CA LEU A 42 -3.58 -5.45 -7.67
C LEU A 42 -3.88 -4.64 -8.94
N GLU A 43 -5.15 -4.27 -9.16
CA GLU A 43 -5.54 -3.44 -10.32
C GLU A 43 -4.83 -2.09 -10.34
N THR A 44 -4.75 -1.40 -9.20
CA THR A 44 -4.04 -0.12 -9.12
C THR A 44 -2.53 -0.30 -9.34
N LEU A 45 -1.95 -1.39 -8.82
CA LEU A 45 -0.54 -1.71 -9.03
C LEU A 45 -0.24 -1.99 -10.52
N ASP A 46 -1.10 -2.77 -11.18
CA ASP A 46 -0.98 -3.10 -12.60
C ASP A 46 -1.14 -1.84 -13.47
N GLN A 47 -2.02 -0.91 -13.08
CA GLN A 47 -2.14 0.41 -13.74
C GLN A 47 -0.84 1.22 -13.66
N TYR A 48 -0.25 1.36 -12.47
CA TYR A 48 1.03 2.05 -12.31
C TYR A 48 2.14 1.36 -13.11
N TRP A 49 2.18 0.03 -13.11
CA TRP A 49 3.18 -0.71 -13.88
C TRP A 49 3.04 -0.49 -15.39
N ASN A 50 1.81 -0.54 -15.91
CA ASN A 50 1.56 -0.29 -17.33
C ASN A 50 1.96 1.12 -17.74
N GLU A 51 1.65 2.13 -16.94
CA GLU A 51 2.10 3.51 -17.18
C GLU A 51 3.63 3.62 -17.16
N PHE A 52 4.28 3.05 -16.15
CA PHE A 52 5.74 3.03 -16.05
C PHE A 52 6.40 2.35 -17.26
N HIS A 53 5.85 1.21 -17.68
CA HIS A 53 6.34 0.45 -18.83
C HIS A 53 6.18 1.21 -20.14
N ASN A 54 5.01 1.83 -20.37
CA ASN A 54 4.77 2.63 -21.57
C ASN A 54 5.68 3.86 -21.62
N ASN A 55 5.90 4.52 -20.48
CA ASN A 55 6.86 5.62 -20.36
C ASN A 55 8.29 5.15 -20.64
N HIS A 56 8.65 3.94 -20.20
CA HIS A 56 9.95 3.34 -20.53
C HIS A 56 10.12 3.13 -22.03
N ILE A 57 9.11 2.59 -22.71
CA ILE A 57 9.12 2.43 -24.18
C ILE A 57 9.32 3.79 -24.86
N ASN A 58 8.63 4.83 -24.41
CA ASN A 58 8.80 6.19 -24.93
C ASN A 58 10.22 6.73 -24.69
N LEU A 59 10.80 6.45 -23.53
CA LEU A 59 12.18 6.82 -23.19
C LEU A 59 13.20 6.05 -24.05
N LEU A 60 12.92 4.80 -24.45
CA LEU A 60 13.78 4.06 -25.36
C LEU A 60 13.90 4.72 -26.74
N SER A 61 12.90 5.50 -27.16
CA SER A 61 12.91 6.29 -28.39
C SER A 61 13.83 7.51 -28.37
N CYS A 62 14.27 7.98 -27.20
CA CYS A 62 15.15 9.14 -27.07
C CYS A 62 16.60 8.79 -27.48
N GLU A 63 17.29 9.66 -28.20
CA GLU A 63 18.69 9.41 -28.60
C GLU A 63 19.66 9.47 -27.41
N ASP A 64 19.41 10.38 -26.46
CA ASP A 64 20.26 10.54 -25.28
C ASP A 64 19.94 9.49 -24.21
N LYS A 65 20.93 8.64 -23.90
CA LYS A 65 20.88 7.62 -22.85
C LYS A 65 21.80 7.92 -21.66
N SER A 66 22.37 9.12 -21.59
CA SER A 66 23.31 9.50 -20.52
C SER A 66 22.64 9.68 -19.16
N HIS A 67 21.32 9.88 -19.12
CA HIS A 67 20.58 10.10 -17.90
C HIS A 67 20.63 8.90 -16.94
N ASN A 68 20.64 9.21 -15.63
CA ASN A 68 20.74 8.23 -14.54
C ASN A 68 19.70 7.10 -14.63
N TYR A 69 18.52 7.38 -15.18
CA TYR A 69 17.48 6.39 -15.43
C TYR A 69 17.99 5.14 -16.16
N PHE A 70 18.81 5.34 -17.22
CA PHE A 70 19.35 4.25 -18.02
C PHE A 70 20.59 3.63 -17.37
N THR A 71 21.50 4.45 -16.85
CA THR A 71 22.78 3.98 -16.30
C THR A 71 22.63 3.20 -15.00
N SER A 72 21.61 3.50 -14.20
CA SER A 72 21.31 2.78 -12.95
C SER A 72 20.34 1.61 -13.11
N GLN A 73 19.95 1.24 -14.34
CA GLN A 73 19.01 0.14 -14.61
C GLN A 73 17.68 0.30 -13.84
N GLN A 74 17.16 1.52 -13.70
CA GLN A 74 15.97 1.79 -12.88
C GLN A 74 14.77 0.95 -13.31
N TYR A 75 14.61 0.74 -14.62
CA TYR A 75 13.53 -0.08 -15.15
C TYR A 75 13.50 -1.49 -14.55
N GLU A 76 14.64 -2.18 -14.52
CA GLU A 76 14.73 -3.54 -13.95
C GLU A 76 14.54 -3.53 -12.42
N GLN A 77 15.03 -2.50 -11.73
CA GLN A 77 14.80 -2.35 -10.30
C GLN A 77 13.31 -2.22 -9.97
N VAL A 78 12.60 -1.36 -10.71
CA VAL A 78 11.16 -1.12 -10.52
C VAL A 78 10.34 -2.33 -10.95
N LYS A 79 10.71 -3.02 -12.04
CA LYS A 79 10.10 -4.29 -12.47
C LYS A 79 10.17 -5.36 -11.39
N ASN A 80 11.36 -5.57 -10.82
CA ASN A 80 11.55 -6.52 -9.72
C ASN A 80 10.74 -6.13 -8.48
N LYS A 81 10.64 -4.83 -8.18
CA LYS A 81 9.81 -4.31 -7.10
C LYS A 81 8.33 -4.61 -7.35
N TYR A 82 7.82 -4.31 -8.55
CA TYR A 82 6.45 -4.60 -8.97
C TYR A 82 6.10 -6.08 -8.80
N ILE A 83 6.94 -6.99 -9.32
CA ILE A 83 6.72 -8.44 -9.23
C ILE A 83 6.60 -8.86 -7.76
N LYS A 84 7.56 -8.46 -6.91
CA LYS A 84 7.55 -8.80 -5.48
C LYS A 84 6.33 -8.29 -4.74
N ILE A 85 5.91 -7.04 -5.02
CA ILE A 85 4.71 -6.46 -4.40
C ILE A 85 3.47 -7.23 -4.84
N ARG A 86 3.36 -7.51 -6.14
CA ARG A 86 2.23 -8.24 -6.72
C ARG A 86 2.09 -9.63 -6.10
N GLU A 87 3.19 -10.38 -6.03
CA GLU A 87 3.25 -11.68 -5.37
C GLU A 87 2.82 -11.59 -3.91
N THR A 88 3.34 -10.60 -3.17
CA THR A 88 2.99 -10.39 -1.75
C THR A 88 1.51 -10.11 -1.54
N ILE A 89 0.90 -9.29 -2.40
CA ILE A 89 -0.53 -8.95 -2.30
C ILE A 89 -1.38 -10.16 -2.71
N GLN A 90 -1.02 -10.86 -3.79
CA GLN A 90 -1.76 -12.00 -4.31
C GLN A 90 -1.70 -13.24 -3.40
N SER A 91 -0.55 -13.45 -2.75
CA SER A 91 -0.37 -14.54 -1.79
C SER A 91 -0.98 -14.25 -0.43
N TYR A 92 -1.48 -13.03 -0.19
CA TYR A 92 -2.09 -12.69 1.09
C TYR A 92 -3.31 -13.59 1.34
N ARG A 93 -3.32 -14.22 2.51
CA ARG A 93 -4.45 -14.96 3.04
C ARG A 93 -4.80 -14.29 4.36
N PRO A 94 -6.04 -13.80 4.55
CA PRO A 94 -6.44 -13.30 5.85
C PRO A 94 -6.24 -14.44 6.86
N GLY A 95 -5.54 -14.14 7.97
CA GLY A 95 -5.51 -15.07 9.09
C GLY A 95 -6.96 -15.32 9.52
N THR A 96 -7.33 -16.58 9.74
CA THR A 96 -8.64 -16.91 10.28
C THR A 96 -8.89 -16.03 11.50
N PRO A 97 -10.06 -15.39 11.62
CA PRO A 97 -10.38 -14.63 12.81
C PRO A 97 -10.26 -15.60 13.99
N VAL A 98 -9.24 -15.39 14.82
CA VAL A 98 -9.16 -16.02 16.13
C VAL A 98 -10.36 -15.50 16.87
N ILE A 99 -11.43 -16.29 16.91
CA ILE A 99 -12.56 -16.09 17.81
C ILE A 99 -11.93 -16.10 19.20
N LYS A 100 -11.60 -14.92 19.72
CA LYS A 100 -11.26 -14.79 21.14
C LYS A 100 -12.51 -15.31 21.86
N PRO A 101 -12.42 -16.39 22.66
CA PRO A 101 -13.56 -16.81 23.46
C PRO A 101 -14.04 -15.59 24.25
N PRO A 102 -15.37 -15.41 24.41
CA PRO A 102 -15.92 -14.26 25.09
C PRO A 102 -15.26 -14.19 26.46
N SER A 103 -14.38 -13.20 26.63
CA SER A 103 -13.83 -12.88 27.93
C SER A 103 -15.00 -12.34 28.70
N PHE A 104 -15.62 -13.20 29.51
CA PHE A 104 -16.63 -12.84 30.48
C PHE A 104 -16.00 -11.76 31.37
N VAL A 105 -16.29 -10.50 31.08
CA VAL A 105 -16.08 -9.39 32.00
C VAL A 105 -17.26 -9.43 32.96
N PRO A 106 -17.08 -9.79 34.25
CA PRO A 106 -18.16 -9.68 35.21
C PRO A 106 -18.49 -8.20 35.37
N SER A 107 -19.71 -7.84 35.03
CA SER A 107 -20.27 -6.51 35.24
C SER A 107 -20.42 -6.26 36.74
N HIS A 108 -19.39 -5.73 37.39
CA HIS A 108 -19.53 -5.15 38.71
C HIS A 108 -19.98 -3.69 38.59
N ARG A 109 -21.30 -3.55 38.53
CA ARG A 109 -22.01 -2.34 38.96
C ARG A 109 -21.75 -2.18 40.46
N SER A 110 -21.18 -1.05 40.88
CA SER A 110 -21.24 -0.60 42.28
C SER A 110 -21.18 0.93 42.30
N SER A 111 -22.35 1.55 42.23
CA SER A 111 -22.56 2.93 42.67
C SER A 111 -22.37 2.98 44.19
N PRO A 112 -21.61 3.92 44.76
CA PRO A 112 -21.75 4.23 46.17
C PRO A 112 -22.93 5.19 46.34
N SER A 113 -24.06 4.64 46.81
CA SER A 113 -25.02 5.41 47.59
C SER A 113 -24.38 5.68 48.95
N THR A 114 -24.18 6.95 49.32
CA THR A 114 -23.86 7.31 50.71
C THR A 114 -24.82 8.39 51.17
N SER A 115 -25.60 8.02 52.18
CA SER A 115 -26.62 8.79 52.87
C SER A 115 -26.02 9.88 53.79
N LEU A 116 -26.79 10.97 53.94
CA LEU A 116 -27.04 11.76 55.15
C LEU A 116 -25.90 11.99 56.17
N ILE A 117 -25.50 13.27 56.34
CA ILE A 117 -25.12 13.84 57.65
C ILE A 117 -25.66 15.28 57.78
N THR A 118 -26.55 15.46 58.75
CA THR A 118 -27.03 16.73 59.36
C THR A 118 -25.95 17.37 60.26
N ILE A 119 -26.17 18.63 60.70
CA ILE A 119 -25.66 19.34 61.90
C ILE A 119 -24.94 20.65 61.48
N LYS A 120 -25.20 21.86 61.98
CA LYS A 120 -25.98 22.41 63.11
C LYS A 120 -26.38 23.85 62.77
#